data_AF-A0A521U1K8-F1
#
_entry.id   AF-A0A521U1K8-F1
#
_cell.length_a   1.000
_cell.length_b   1.000
_cell.length_c   1.000
_cell.angle_alpha   90.00
_cell.angle_beta   90.00
_cell.angle_gamma   90.00
#
_symmetry.space_group_name_H-M   'P 1'
#
loop_
_entity.id
_entity.type
_entity.pdbx_description
1 polymer ?
#
loop_
_entity_poly.entity_id
_entity_poly.type
_entity_poly.pdbx_seq_one_letter_code
_entity_poly.pdbx_strand_id
1 'polypeptide(L)'
;MKRTTITLSDDLLTRVRLEADRRRASVSQIVRETLAAKYGAGAPRRISFIGIGDSGDPTLASRFDEILAAERAADPEYDLSR
;
A
#
# COMPACT_ATOMS: atom_id res chain seq x y z
N MET A 1 -12.30 4.19 -18.03
CA MET A 1 -11.42 3.20 -18.70
C MET A 1 -11.61 3.30 -20.21
N LYS A 2 -10.58 3.02 -21.01
CA LYS A 2 -10.68 2.92 -22.48
C LYS A 2 -10.77 1.44 -22.88
N ARG A 3 -11.63 1.10 -23.86
CA ARG A 3 -11.74 -0.26 -24.40
C ARG A 3 -10.63 -0.49 -25.41
N THR A 4 -9.87 -1.56 -25.22
CA THR A 4 -8.80 -2.00 -26.12
C THR A 4 -9.04 -3.46 -26.47
N THR A 5 -9.03 -3.78 -27.77
CA THR A 5 -9.06 -5.16 -28.27
C THR A 5 -7.63 -5.65 -28.42
N ILE A 6 -7.32 -6.81 -27.85
CA ILE A 6 -6.01 -7.46 -27.96
C ILE A 6 -6.20 -8.91 -28.42
N THR A 7 -5.25 -9.41 -29.21
CA THR A 7 -5.20 -10.83 -29.58
C THR A 7 -4.40 -11.59 -28.53
N LEU A 8 -4.93 -12.72 -28.07
CA LEU A 8 -4.30 -13.62 -27.09
C LEU A 8 -4.28 -15.03 -27.68
N SER A 9 -3.28 -15.84 -27.33
CA SER A 9 -3.33 -17.26 -27.66
C SER A 9 -4.45 -17.95 -26.89
N ASP A 10 -5.05 -18.97 -27.49
CA ASP A 10 -6.18 -19.71 -26.90
C ASP A 10 -5.80 -20.36 -25.56
N ASP A 11 -4.59 -20.88 -25.45
CA ASP A 11 -4.05 -21.46 -24.21
C ASP A 11 -3.95 -20.43 -23.09
N LEU A 12 -3.62 -19.19 -23.42
CA LEU A 12 -3.52 -18.11 -22.44
C LEU A 12 -4.92 -17.66 -22.01
N LEU A 13 -5.84 -17.52 -22.96
CA LEU A 13 -7.22 -17.16 -22.66
C LEU A 13 -7.89 -18.22 -21.75
N THR A 14 -7.63 -19.50 -22.01
CA THR A 14 -8.12 -20.62 -21.20
C THR A 14 -7.63 -20.52 -19.76
N ARG A 15 -6.34 -20.26 -19.56
CA ARG A 15 -5.75 -20.07 -18.23
C ARG A 15 -6.33 -18.86 -17.50
N VAL A 16 -6.54 -17.75 -18.20
CA VAL A 16 -7.12 -16.53 -17.59
C VAL A 16 -8.57 -16.77 -17.16
N ARG A 17 -9.36 -17.52 -17.94
CA ARG A 17 -10.74 -17.88 -17.57
C ARG A 17 -10.77 -18.77 -16.33
N LEU A 18 -9.92 -19.79 -16.28
CA LEU A 18 -9.81 -20.65 -15.11
C LEU A 18 -9.48 -19.84 -13.85
N GLU A 19 -8.55 -18.88 -13.96
CA GLU A 19 -8.19 -18.03 -12.83
C GLU A 19 -9.32 -17.08 -12.42
N ALA A 20 -10.07 -16.56 -13.39
CA ALA A 20 -11.26 -15.74 -13.14
C ALA A 20 -12.32 -16.53 -12.35
N ASP A 21 -12.58 -17.78 -12.74
CA ASP A 21 -13.51 -18.67 -12.04
C ASP A 21 -13.03 -18.99 -10.63
N ARG A 22 -11.74 -19.32 -10.46
CA ARG A 22 -11.15 -19.61 -9.15
C ARG A 22 -11.26 -18.43 -8.18
N ARG A 23 -11.11 -17.20 -8.67
CA ARG A 23 -11.20 -15.97 -7.86
C ARG A 23 -12.61 -15.38 -7.79
N ARG A 24 -13.60 -16.00 -8.46
CA ARG A 24 -14.96 -15.43 -8.65
C ARG A 24 -14.91 -13.99 -9.15
N ALA A 25 -13.99 -13.71 -10.07
CA ALA A 25 -13.72 -12.39 -10.63
C ALA A 25 -13.97 -12.40 -12.15
N SER A 26 -14.05 -11.22 -12.76
CA SER A 26 -14.17 -11.13 -14.23
C SER A 26 -12.81 -11.27 -14.92
N VAL A 27 -12.79 -11.81 -16.15
CA VAL A 27 -11.58 -11.85 -17.00
C VAL A 27 -10.94 -10.46 -17.13
N SER A 28 -11.75 -9.43 -17.36
CA SER A 28 -11.27 -8.05 -17.44
C SER A 28 -10.59 -7.57 -16.17
N GLN A 29 -11.04 -8.01 -14.99
CA GLN A 29 -10.42 -7.70 -13.72
C GLN A 29 -9.06 -8.39 -13.58
N ILE A 30 -8.98 -9.69 -13.87
CA ILE A 30 -7.72 -10.45 -13.85
C ILE A 30 -6.68 -9.80 -14.78
N VAL A 31 -7.09 -9.45 -16.00
CA VAL A 31 -6.22 -8.81 -16.99
C VAL A 31 -5.74 -7.45 -16.49
N ARG A 32 -6.63 -6.60 -15.95
CA ARG A 32 -6.23 -5.31 -15.39
C ARG A 32 -5.27 -5.45 -14.22
N GLU A 33 -5.55 -6.32 -13.26
CA GLU A 33 -4.70 -6.52 -12.09
C GLU A 33 -3.32 -7.04 -12.51
N THR A 34 -3.28 -7.97 -13.46
CA THR A 34 -2.01 -8.52 -13.98
C THR A 34 -1.21 -7.44 -14.72
N LEU A 35 -1.85 -6.66 -15.60
CA LEU A 35 -1.19 -5.56 -16.30
C LEU A 35 -0.78 -4.44 -15.33
N ALA A 36 -1.57 -4.16 -14.30
CA ALA A 36 -1.23 -3.19 -13.27
C ALA A 36 -0.07 -3.67 -12.38
N ALA A 37 -0.01 -4.96 -12.03
CA ALA A 37 1.12 -5.52 -11.30
C ALA A 37 2.40 -5.49 -12.14
N LYS A 38 2.29 -5.75 -13.45
CA LYS A 38 3.44 -5.80 -14.37
C LYS A 38 3.92 -4.43 -14.85
N TYR A 39 3.00 -3.50 -15.09
CA TYR A 39 3.25 -2.21 -15.73
C TYR A 39 2.65 -1.01 -14.98
N GLY A 40 1.71 -1.24 -14.08
CA GLY A 40 1.01 -0.19 -13.31
C GLY A 40 1.79 0.32 -12.10
N ALA A 41 2.94 -0.27 -11.79
CA ALA A 41 3.90 0.34 -10.91
C ALA A 41 4.84 1.25 -11.73
N GLY A 42 4.61 2.56 -11.68
CA GLY A 42 5.72 3.37 -11.18
C GLY A 42 6.13 2.70 -9.87
N ALA A 43 7.32 2.12 -9.82
CA ALA A 43 7.74 1.12 -8.83
C ALA A 43 7.11 1.34 -7.45
N PRO A 44 6.59 0.31 -6.74
CA PRO A 44 6.33 0.48 -5.32
C PRO A 44 7.64 1.00 -4.73
N ARG A 45 7.64 2.26 -4.26
CA ARG A 45 8.80 2.82 -3.58
C ARG A 45 9.12 1.79 -2.52
N ARG A 46 10.28 1.12 -2.61
CA ARG A 46 10.74 0.21 -1.56
C ARG A 46 10.72 1.08 -0.32
N ILE A 47 9.69 0.91 0.51
CA ILE A 47 9.66 1.55 1.81
C ILE A 47 10.73 0.80 2.55
N SER A 48 11.94 1.36 2.52
CA SER A 48 13.04 0.85 3.28
C SER A 48 12.60 0.95 4.73
N PHE A 49 12.42 -0.18 5.40
CA PHE A 49 12.20 -0.27 6.84
C PHE A 49 13.44 0.19 7.63
N ILE A 50 14.58 0.35 6.96
CA ILE A 50 15.77 0.99 7.53
C ILE A 50 15.41 2.46 7.79
N GLY A 51 15.35 2.85 9.06
CA GLY A 51 15.07 4.21 9.51
C GLY A 51 13.59 4.54 9.76
N ILE A 52 12.67 3.57 9.65
CA ILE A 52 11.29 3.79 10.13
C ILE A 52 11.33 3.84 11.66
N GLY A 53 11.23 5.04 12.22
CA GLY A 53 11.40 5.31 13.65
C GLY A 53 12.75 5.93 14.03
N ASP A 54 13.63 6.20 13.06
CA ASP A 54 14.83 7.00 13.31
C ASP A 54 14.46 8.49 13.32
N SER A 55 14.28 9.02 14.52
CA SER A 55 14.05 10.45 14.75
C SER A 55 15.30 11.30 14.52
N GLY A 56 16.47 10.69 14.28
CA GLY A 56 17.77 11.34 14.31
C GLY A 56 18.24 11.72 15.72
N ASP A 57 17.41 11.50 16.74
CA ASP A 57 17.72 11.73 18.14
C ASP A 57 17.66 10.40 18.90
N PRO A 58 18.80 9.82 19.28
CA PRO A 58 18.85 8.55 20.00
C PRO A 58 18.22 8.63 21.40
N THR A 59 17.98 9.84 21.92
CA THR A 59 17.37 10.09 23.23
C THR A 59 15.86 10.30 23.15
N LEU A 60 15.28 10.37 21.95
CA LEU A 60 13.86 10.64 21.78
C LEU A 60 13.00 9.59 22.52
N ALA A 61 13.36 8.31 22.43
CA ALA A 61 12.64 7.24 23.09
C ALA A 61 12.70 7.36 24.63
N SER A 62 13.83 7.78 25.19
CA SER A 62 13.99 7.97 26.63
C SER A 62 13.29 9.21 27.18
N ARG A 63 13.02 10.19 26.31
CA ARG A 63 12.39 11.47 26.66
C ARG A 63 10.94 11.55 26.22
N PHE A 64 10.34 10.42 25.83
CA PHE A 64 9.00 10.36 25.29
C PHE A 64 7.98 11.05 26.21
N ASP A 65 8.00 10.72 27.52
CA ASP A 65 7.06 11.29 28.49
C ASP A 65 7.28 12.80 28.73
N GLU A 66 8.53 13.26 28.68
CA GLU A 66 8.89 14.68 28.82
C GLU A 66 8.37 15.50 27.63
N ILE A 67 8.60 15.00 26.42
CA ILE A 67 8.18 15.64 25.17
C ILE A 67 6.65 15.68 25.10
N LEU A 68 5.98 14.57 25.43
CA LEU A 68 4.54 14.51 25.44
C LEU A 68 3.92 15.44 26.49
N ALA A 69 4.54 15.56 27.67
CA ALA A 69 4.11 16.51 28.69
C ALA A 69 4.29 17.97 28.24
N ALA A 70 5.39 18.29 27.55
CA ALA A 70 5.64 19.61 27.01
C ALA A 70 4.66 19.97 25.88
N GLU A 71 4.36 19.04 24.97
CA GLU A 71 3.36 19.23 23.91
C GLU A 71 1.95 19.41 24.50
N ARG A 72 1.59 18.60 25.51
CA ARG A 72 0.30 18.71 26.22
C ARG A 72 0.18 20.02 27.00
N ALA A 73 1.27 20.56 27.53
CA ALA A 73 1.28 21.87 28.17
C ALA A 73 1.20 23.02 27.14
N ALA A 74 1.73 22.82 25.94
CA ALA A 74 1.65 23.77 24.84
C ALA A 74 0.27 23.79 24.16
N ASP A 75 -0.45 22.67 24.18
CA ASP A 75 -1.80 22.52 23.61
C ASP A 75 -2.77 21.83 24.60
N PRO A 76 -3.48 22.60 25.45
CA PRO A 76 -4.34 22.05 26.50
C PRO A 76 -5.62 21.38 25.99
N GLU A 77 -5.91 21.43 24.69
CA GLU A 77 -7.14 20.86 24.11
C GLU A 77 -7.03 19.34 23.82
N TYR A 78 -5.81 18.78 23.77
CA TYR A 78 -5.58 17.35 23.56
C TYR A 78 -5.57 16.54 24.89
N ASP A 79 -6.74 16.41 25.52
CA ASP A 79 -6.97 15.39 26.55
C ASP A 79 -7.61 14.13 25.95
N LEU A 80 -6.79 13.13 25.61
CA LEU A 80 -7.26 11.82 25.12
C LEU A 80 -7.78 10.89 26.24
N SER A 81 -8.11 11.43 27.41
CA SER A 81 -8.66 10.68 28.55
C SER A 81 -10.09 11.12 28.93
N ARG A 82 -10.98 11.23 27.94
CA ARG A 82 -12.44 11.22 28.15
C ARG A 82 -13.15 10.29 27.19
#